data_AF-A0AAV8YLD1-F1
#
_entry.id   AF-A0AAV8YLD1-F1
#
_cell.length_a   1.000
_cell.length_b   1.000
_cell.length_c   1.000
_cell.angle_alpha   90.00
_cell.angle_beta   90.00
_cell.angle_gamma   90.00
#
_symmetry.space_group_name_H-M   'P 1'
#
loop_
_entity.id
_entity.type
_entity.pdbx_description
1 polymer ?
#
loop_
_entity_poly.entity_id
_entity_poly.type
_entity_poly.pdbx_seq_one_letter_code
_entity_poly.pdbx_strand_id
1 'polypeptide(L)'
;MKHFEQAIERVVAGMEKKTNVLSPEEKKTVAYHEAGHAVAGWFLEYADPLLKVSIIPRGKGLGYAQYLPKDQYLYTKEQLFDRMCMALGGRVSEEIFFKRITTGAQDDLKKVTQSAYAQVVHYGMNEKVGYISFDMPREGEMQLEKPYSENTAQMIDMEVRKLIDSAYKRTTHLLTEHKEQVEKVAERLLKQEIISREDMIELLGKRPFPEKSTYEEFVEGTGSMEEDTELPEGLKEWNKEKDKVPPPTPEQTKQPTV
;
A
#
# COMPACT_ATOMS: atom_id res chain seq x y z
N MET A 1 -8.39 -7.05 19.15
CA MET A 1 -8.33 -7.01 17.67
C MET A 1 -8.98 -5.76 17.10
N LYS A 2 -10.30 -5.56 17.20
CA LYS A 2 -11.00 -4.38 16.64
C LYS A 2 -10.38 -3.01 16.97
N HIS A 3 -9.91 -2.78 18.20
CA HIS A 3 -9.25 -1.51 18.55
C HIS A 3 -7.89 -1.31 17.87
N PHE A 4 -7.15 -2.40 17.62
CA PHE A 4 -5.87 -2.36 16.90
C PHE A 4 -6.08 -2.09 15.42
N GLU A 5 -7.06 -2.74 14.79
CA GLU A 5 -7.44 -2.48 13.39
C GLU A 5 -7.81 -1.01 13.18
N GLN A 6 -8.65 -0.44 14.05
CA GLN A 6 -9.01 0.97 14.01
C GLN A 6 -7.81 1.90 14.21
N ALA A 7 -6.85 1.52 15.06
CA ALA A 7 -5.62 2.29 15.25
C ALA A 7 -4.73 2.27 13.99
N ILE A 8 -4.56 1.11 13.36
CA ILE A 8 -3.82 0.97 12.10
C ILE A 8 -4.47 1.83 11.01
N GLU A 9 -5.78 1.73 10.84
CA GLU A 9 -6.53 2.55 9.85
C GLU A 9 -6.36 4.05 10.11
N ARG A 10 -6.40 4.46 11.37
CA ARG A 10 -6.23 5.86 11.75
C ARG A 10 -4.83 6.39 11.42
N VAL A 11 -3.80 5.55 11.51
CA VAL A 11 -2.41 5.92 11.16
C VAL A 11 -2.22 5.95 9.65
N VAL A 12 -2.69 4.92 8.93
CA VAL A 12 -2.48 4.77 7.49
C VAL A 12 -3.34 5.74 6.67
N ALA A 13 -4.65 5.83 6.95
CA ALA A 13 -5.58 6.61 6.15
C ALA A 13 -5.94 7.98 6.77
N GLY A 14 -5.64 8.20 8.05
CA GLY A 14 -5.92 9.46 8.75
C GLY A 14 -7.29 9.51 9.44
N MET A 15 -7.68 10.73 9.88
CA MET A 15 -8.95 10.95 10.59
C MET A 15 -10.16 10.74 9.68
N GLU A 16 -11.12 9.97 10.18
CA GLU A 16 -12.44 9.80 9.59
C GLU A 16 -13.26 11.08 9.73
N LYS A 17 -13.84 11.56 8.63
CA LYS A 17 -14.70 12.75 8.61
C LYS A 17 -16.15 12.38 8.36
N LYS A 18 -16.86 11.96 9.42
CA LYS A 18 -18.28 11.60 9.34
C LYS A 18 -19.21 12.77 8.98
N THR A 19 -18.75 14.01 9.14
CA THR A 19 -19.55 15.22 8.88
C THR A 19 -19.47 15.71 7.44
N ASN A 20 -18.54 15.20 6.63
CA ASN A 20 -18.37 15.64 5.24
C ASN A 20 -19.31 14.83 4.34
N VAL A 21 -20.56 15.30 4.25
CA VAL A 21 -21.59 14.63 3.46
C VAL A 21 -21.35 14.94 1.99
N LEU A 22 -20.87 13.95 1.24
CA LEU A 22 -20.79 14.00 -0.22
C LEU A 22 -22.20 13.96 -0.82
N SER A 23 -22.40 14.64 -1.94
CA SER A 23 -23.64 14.49 -2.71
C SER A 23 -23.81 13.05 -3.21
N PRO A 24 -25.04 12.59 -3.50
CA PRO A 24 -25.26 11.24 -4.02
C PRO A 24 -24.48 10.94 -5.31
N GLU A 25 -24.29 11.95 -6.18
CA GLU A 25 -23.52 11.82 -7.42
C GLU A 25 -22.02 11.71 -7.16
N GLU A 26 -21.47 12.50 -6.23
CA GLU A 26 -20.07 12.39 -5.82
C GLU A 26 -19.81 11.05 -5.12
N LYS A 27 -20.70 10.62 -4.22
CA LYS A 27 -20.61 9.32 -3.55
C LYS A 27 -20.63 8.17 -4.56
N LYS A 28 -21.46 8.26 -5.60
CA LYS A 28 -21.46 7.33 -6.73
C LYS A 28 -20.13 7.36 -7.46
N THR A 29 -19.59 8.53 -7.77
CA THR A 29 -18.31 8.64 -8.47
C THR A 29 -17.17 8.02 -7.68
N VAL A 30 -17.07 8.32 -6.38
CA VAL A 30 -16.08 7.73 -5.46
C VAL A 30 -16.24 6.21 -5.37
N ALA A 31 -17.48 5.68 -5.29
CA ALA A 31 -17.69 4.24 -5.24
C ALA A 31 -17.17 3.50 -6.48
N TYR A 32 -17.38 4.04 -7.68
CA TYR A 32 -16.84 3.45 -8.90
C TYR A 32 -15.32 3.63 -9.01
N HIS A 33 -14.78 4.74 -8.49
CA HIS A 33 -13.34 4.96 -8.41
C HIS A 33 -12.66 3.89 -7.52
N GLU A 34 -13.12 3.74 -6.29
CA GLU A 34 -12.57 2.76 -5.34
C GLU A 34 -12.81 1.32 -5.82
N ALA A 35 -13.95 1.02 -6.44
CA ALA A 35 -14.20 -0.27 -7.07
C ALA A 35 -13.22 -0.57 -8.22
N GLY A 36 -12.83 0.45 -8.98
CA GLY A 36 -11.82 0.34 -10.03
C GLY A 36 -10.46 -0.13 -9.50
N HIS A 37 -10.00 0.47 -8.40
CA HIS A 37 -8.79 0.02 -7.71
C HIS A 37 -8.93 -1.40 -7.15
N ALA A 38 -10.05 -1.69 -6.49
CA ALA A 38 -10.31 -2.97 -5.85
C ALA A 38 -10.31 -4.13 -6.86
N VAL A 39 -11.04 -3.98 -7.96
CA VAL A 39 -11.16 -5.01 -9.01
C VAL A 39 -9.84 -5.15 -9.78
N ALA A 40 -9.15 -4.04 -10.10
CA ALA A 40 -7.84 -4.12 -10.73
C ALA A 40 -6.85 -4.87 -9.81
N GLY A 41 -6.80 -4.54 -8.52
CA GLY A 41 -5.95 -5.24 -7.56
C GLY A 41 -6.31 -6.73 -7.39
N TRP A 42 -7.58 -7.10 -7.54
CA TRP A 42 -8.04 -8.48 -7.43
C TRP A 42 -7.53 -9.37 -8.58
N PHE A 43 -7.61 -8.86 -9.82
CA PHE A 43 -7.29 -9.64 -11.02
C PHE A 43 -5.87 -9.45 -11.56
N LEU A 44 -5.05 -8.60 -10.94
CA LEU A 44 -3.62 -8.51 -11.22
C LEU A 44 -2.85 -9.51 -10.35
N GLU A 45 -1.86 -10.20 -10.92
CA GLU A 45 -1.09 -11.24 -10.21
C GLU A 45 -0.21 -10.65 -9.11
N TYR A 46 0.48 -9.57 -9.42
CA TYR A 46 1.49 -9.00 -8.53
C TYR A 46 0.98 -7.86 -7.66
N ALA A 47 -0.30 -7.48 -7.80
CA ALA A 47 -0.91 -6.47 -6.96
C ALA A 47 -0.97 -6.91 -5.48
N ASP A 48 -0.79 -5.93 -4.60
CA ASP A 48 -0.86 -6.13 -3.16
C ASP A 48 -2.26 -6.67 -2.76
N PRO A 49 -2.34 -7.66 -1.84
CA PRO A 49 -3.62 -8.15 -1.32
C PRO A 49 -4.48 -7.02 -0.76
N LEU A 50 -5.74 -6.99 -1.15
CA LEU A 50 -6.72 -6.02 -0.67
C LEU A 50 -7.33 -6.49 0.65
N LEU A 51 -7.23 -5.65 1.69
CA LEU A 51 -7.82 -5.94 3.00
C LEU A 51 -9.22 -5.32 3.13
N LYS A 52 -9.36 -4.06 2.73
CA LYS A 52 -10.59 -3.30 2.91
C LYS A 52 -10.71 -2.17 1.91
N VAL A 53 -11.93 -1.86 1.49
CA VAL A 53 -12.26 -0.69 0.65
C VAL A 53 -13.34 0.13 1.34
N SER A 54 -13.23 1.44 1.28
CA SER A 54 -14.18 2.35 1.92
C SER A 54 -14.37 3.62 1.12
N ILE A 55 -15.62 4.07 1.03
CA ILE A 55 -15.99 5.36 0.42
C ILE A 55 -16.22 6.46 1.46
N ILE A 56 -15.83 6.21 2.72
CA ILE A 56 -15.88 7.20 3.80
C ILE A 56 -14.66 8.14 3.67
N PRO A 57 -14.86 9.47 3.61
CA PRO A 57 -13.77 10.42 3.51
C PRO A 57 -12.80 10.34 4.71
N ARG A 58 -11.49 10.22 4.41
CA ARG A 58 -10.42 10.22 5.40
C ARG A 58 -9.30 11.19 5.00
N GLY A 59 -8.88 12.04 5.95
CA GLY A 59 -7.81 12.99 5.71
C GLY A 59 -8.09 13.93 4.53
N LYS A 60 -7.30 13.80 3.45
CA LYS A 60 -7.43 14.53 2.18
C LYS A 60 -8.17 13.74 1.08
N GLY A 61 -8.39 12.44 1.27
CA GLY A 61 -9.06 11.56 0.31
C GLY A 61 -10.57 11.47 0.53
N LEU A 62 -11.30 11.17 -0.55
CA LEU A 62 -12.76 10.98 -0.53
C LEU A 62 -13.16 9.51 -0.33
N GLY A 63 -12.26 8.58 -0.62
CA GLY A 63 -12.31 7.16 -0.30
C GLY A 63 -10.92 6.66 0.06
N TYR A 64 -10.82 5.38 0.45
CA TYR A 64 -9.54 4.71 0.59
C TYR A 64 -9.67 3.20 0.37
N ALA A 65 -8.64 2.63 -0.26
CA ALA A 65 -8.39 1.20 -0.32
C ALA A 65 -7.17 0.87 0.54
N GLN A 66 -7.31 -0.12 1.43
CA GLN A 66 -6.26 -0.63 2.28
C GLN A 66 -5.69 -1.91 1.69
N TYR A 67 -4.42 -1.86 1.36
CA TYR A 67 -3.64 -2.99 0.86
C TYR A 67 -2.69 -3.48 1.94
N LEU A 68 -2.35 -4.77 1.90
CA LEU A 68 -1.26 -5.35 2.66
C LEU A 68 -0.01 -5.36 1.78
N PRO A 69 0.96 -4.45 1.98
CA PRO A 69 2.19 -4.48 1.19
C PRO A 69 2.94 -5.78 1.44
N LYS A 70 3.49 -6.39 0.39
CA LYS A 70 4.43 -7.50 0.54
C LYS A 70 5.72 -6.98 1.14
N ASP A 71 6.23 -7.63 2.19
CA ASP A 71 7.54 -7.31 2.75
C ASP A 71 8.63 -7.88 1.84
N GLN A 72 8.93 -7.13 0.77
CA GLN A 72 9.90 -7.50 -0.25
C GLN A 72 10.84 -6.34 -0.55
N TYR A 73 12.13 -6.64 -0.59
CA TYR A 73 13.19 -5.68 -0.88
C TYR A 73 13.47 -5.55 -2.39
N LEU A 74 13.11 -6.56 -3.17
CA LEU A 74 13.41 -6.65 -4.60
C LEU A 74 12.10 -6.63 -5.39
N TYR A 75 11.99 -5.68 -6.31
CA TYR A 75 10.83 -5.54 -7.20
C TYR A 75 11.21 -5.88 -8.64
N THR A 76 10.41 -6.72 -9.29
CA THR A 76 10.54 -6.98 -10.73
C THR A 76 9.80 -5.93 -11.55
N LYS A 77 10.09 -5.88 -12.85
CA LYS A 77 9.42 -4.97 -13.80
C LYS A 77 7.92 -5.23 -13.86
N GLU A 78 7.51 -6.49 -13.86
CA GLU A 78 6.11 -6.94 -13.92
C GLU A 78 5.36 -6.51 -12.65
N GLN A 79 6.00 -6.65 -11.49
CA GLN A 79 5.42 -6.23 -10.22
C GLN A 79 5.18 -4.71 -10.18
N LEU A 80 6.17 -3.91 -10.59
CA LEU A 80 6.02 -2.46 -10.64
C LEU A 80 4.97 -2.03 -11.67
N PHE A 81 4.90 -2.73 -12.81
CA PHE A 81 3.90 -2.48 -13.82
C PHE A 81 2.47 -2.78 -13.32
N ASP A 82 2.25 -3.90 -12.62
CA ASP A 82 0.95 -4.23 -12.01
C ASP A 82 0.53 -3.20 -10.95
N ARG A 83 1.48 -2.70 -10.14
CA ARG A 83 1.21 -1.60 -9.20
C ARG A 83 0.76 -0.33 -9.91
N MET A 84 1.38 0.01 -11.05
CA MET A 84 0.93 1.14 -11.89
C MET A 84 -0.48 0.89 -12.45
N CYS A 85 -0.76 -0.32 -12.93
CA CYS A 85 -2.09 -0.69 -13.44
C CYS A 85 -3.18 -0.56 -12.39
N MET A 86 -2.92 -1.01 -11.15
CA MET A 86 -3.85 -0.89 -10.02
C MET A 86 -4.09 0.58 -9.65
N ALA A 87 -3.05 1.42 -9.62
CA ALA A 87 -3.19 2.85 -9.35
C ALA A 87 -3.96 3.59 -10.45
N LEU A 88 -3.88 3.16 -11.71
CA LEU A 88 -4.70 3.73 -12.79
C LEU A 88 -6.16 3.24 -12.76
N GLY A 89 -6.48 2.23 -11.95
CA GLY A 89 -7.79 1.56 -11.90
C GLY A 89 -8.95 2.51 -11.61
N GLY A 90 -8.79 3.44 -10.65
CA GLY A 90 -9.84 4.40 -10.30
C GLY A 90 -10.23 5.30 -11.46
N ARG A 91 -9.24 5.93 -12.12
CA ARG A 91 -9.47 6.79 -13.29
C ARG A 91 -10.11 6.03 -14.45
N VAL A 92 -9.61 4.83 -14.76
CA VAL A 92 -10.13 4.01 -15.85
C VAL A 92 -11.58 3.61 -15.60
N SER A 93 -11.92 3.25 -14.36
CA SER A 93 -13.30 2.94 -13.97
C SER A 93 -14.24 4.12 -14.19
N GLU A 94 -13.86 5.32 -13.75
CA GLU A 94 -14.66 6.54 -14.00
C GLU A 94 -14.91 6.76 -15.50
N GLU A 95 -13.87 6.59 -16.32
CA GLU A 95 -13.98 6.77 -17.77
C GLU A 95 -14.92 5.76 -18.43
N ILE A 96 -14.85 4.49 -18.02
CA ILE A 96 -15.71 3.41 -18.56
C ILE A 96 -17.20 3.65 -18.22
N PHE A 97 -17.51 4.05 -16.98
CA PHE A 97 -18.89 4.14 -16.50
C PHE A 97 -19.52 5.52 -16.69
N PHE A 98 -18.77 6.60 -16.49
CA PHE A 98 -19.29 7.97 -16.54
C PHE A 98 -18.90 8.74 -17.81
N LYS A 99 -17.96 8.20 -18.60
CA LYS A 99 -17.38 8.87 -19.79
C LYS A 99 -16.86 10.28 -19.47
N ARG A 100 -16.46 10.49 -18.22
CA ARG A 100 -15.97 11.74 -17.65
C ARG A 100 -14.87 11.37 -16.67
N ILE A 101 -13.87 12.25 -16.58
CA ILE A 101 -12.75 12.11 -15.64
C ILE A 101 -12.87 13.17 -14.57
N THR A 102 -12.50 12.84 -13.33
CA THR A 102 -12.47 13.78 -12.22
C THR A 102 -11.05 14.17 -11.81
N THR A 103 -10.95 15.13 -10.89
CA THR A 103 -9.70 15.50 -10.22
C THR A 103 -9.32 14.54 -9.09
N GLY A 104 -10.18 13.54 -8.77
CA GLY A 104 -9.94 12.59 -7.68
C GLY A 104 -8.72 11.71 -7.88
N ALA A 105 -8.37 11.41 -9.14
CA ALA A 105 -7.22 10.57 -9.50
C ALA A 105 -5.85 11.28 -9.43
N GLN A 106 -5.77 12.51 -8.92
CA GLN A 106 -4.53 13.31 -8.92
C GLN A 106 -3.38 12.59 -8.19
N ASP A 107 -3.64 12.08 -6.98
CA ASP A 107 -2.60 11.41 -6.18
C ASP A 107 -2.16 10.09 -6.82
N ASP A 108 -3.06 9.37 -7.48
CA ASP A 108 -2.71 8.14 -8.18
C ASP A 108 -1.85 8.41 -9.40
N LEU A 109 -2.17 9.45 -10.18
CA LEU A 109 -1.33 9.87 -11.30
C LEU A 109 0.05 10.33 -10.84
N LYS A 110 0.14 10.99 -9.69
CA LYS A 110 1.43 11.36 -9.08
C LYS A 110 2.27 10.11 -8.77
N LYS A 111 1.69 9.12 -8.09
CA LYS A 111 2.36 7.84 -7.76
C LYS A 111 2.79 7.08 -9.02
N VAL A 112 1.91 7.00 -10.03
CA VAL A 112 2.19 6.34 -11.31
C VAL A 112 3.35 7.03 -12.03
N THR A 113 3.36 8.36 -12.06
CA THR A 113 4.43 9.15 -12.67
C THR A 113 5.76 8.92 -11.95
N GLN A 114 5.78 9.01 -10.62
CA GLN A 114 6.98 8.76 -9.81
C GLN A 114 7.52 7.34 -10.02
N SER A 115 6.66 6.33 -10.04
CA SER A 115 7.04 4.95 -10.32
C SER A 115 7.63 4.78 -11.72
N ALA A 116 7.04 5.41 -12.73
CA ALA A 116 7.54 5.34 -14.10
C ALA A 116 8.93 5.98 -14.24
N TYR A 117 9.13 7.17 -13.66
CA TYR A 117 10.46 7.80 -13.64
C TYR A 117 11.46 6.94 -12.87
N ALA A 118 11.09 6.34 -11.73
CA ALA A 118 12.00 5.47 -10.99
C ALA A 118 12.44 4.25 -11.81
N GLN A 119 11.53 3.62 -12.53
CA GLN A 119 11.84 2.49 -13.41
C GLN A 119 12.79 2.87 -14.55
N VAL A 120 12.56 4.03 -15.18
CA VAL A 120 13.34 4.46 -16.35
C VAL A 120 14.69 5.07 -15.94
N VAL A 121 14.73 5.85 -14.86
CA VAL A 121 15.87 6.70 -14.49
C VAL A 121 16.75 6.08 -13.41
N HIS A 122 16.18 5.40 -12.41
CA HIS A 122 16.93 4.83 -11.28
C HIS A 122 17.22 3.35 -11.45
N TYR A 123 16.22 2.58 -11.89
CA TYR A 123 16.35 1.12 -11.94
C TYR A 123 16.89 0.58 -13.27
N GLY A 124 17.03 1.44 -14.29
CA GLY A 124 17.51 1.02 -15.61
C GLY A 124 16.62 -0.01 -16.29
N MET A 125 15.30 0.01 -16.03
CA MET A 125 14.33 -0.97 -16.54
C MET A 125 13.81 -0.64 -17.96
N ASN A 126 14.45 0.30 -18.65
CA ASN A 126 14.11 0.72 -20.01
C ASN A 126 15.23 0.41 -21.00
N GLU A 127 14.89 -0.28 -22.09
CA GLU A 127 15.87 -0.73 -23.10
C GLU A 127 16.51 0.41 -23.89
N LYS A 128 15.81 1.53 -24.08
CA LYS A 128 16.32 2.65 -24.88
C LYS A 128 17.24 3.58 -24.12
N VAL A 129 16.89 3.88 -22.87
CA VAL A 129 17.77 4.63 -21.97
C VAL A 129 18.96 3.76 -21.57
N GLY A 130 18.75 2.45 -21.45
CA GLY A 130 19.76 1.47 -21.10
C GLY A 130 19.84 1.19 -19.61
N TYR A 131 20.80 0.34 -19.22
CA TYR A 131 21.03 -0.08 -17.83
C TYR A 131 21.86 0.96 -17.06
N ILE A 132 21.40 2.21 -17.06
CA ILE A 132 22.07 3.34 -16.42
C ILE A 132 21.17 3.86 -15.30
N SER A 133 21.77 4.21 -14.17
CA SER A 133 21.09 4.87 -13.05
C SER A 133 21.55 6.31 -12.99
N PHE A 134 20.60 7.24 -12.99
CA PHE A 134 20.84 8.64 -12.68
C PHE A 134 20.32 8.94 -11.27
N ASP A 135 21.10 9.69 -10.50
CA ASP A 135 20.65 10.18 -9.21
C ASP A 135 19.78 11.43 -9.44
N MET A 136 18.53 11.38 -8.99
CA MET A 136 17.60 12.50 -9.10
C MET A 136 17.30 13.00 -7.70
N PRO A 137 17.19 14.32 -7.51
CA PRO A 137 16.94 14.90 -6.21
C PRO A 137 15.63 14.39 -5.63
N ARG A 138 15.64 14.15 -4.33
CA ARG A 138 14.44 13.73 -3.59
C ARG A 138 13.45 14.89 -3.47
N GLU A 139 12.19 14.59 -3.14
CA GLU A 139 11.20 15.64 -2.86
C GLU A 139 11.73 16.61 -1.80
N GLY A 140 11.89 17.89 -2.18
CA GLY A 140 12.41 18.95 -1.31
C GLY A 140 13.86 19.36 -1.56
N GLU A 141 14.60 18.61 -2.38
CA GLU A 141 15.95 18.97 -2.80
C GLU A 141 15.91 19.84 -4.07
N MET A 142 16.69 20.92 -4.08
CA MET A 142 16.74 21.84 -5.21
C MET A 142 17.66 21.25 -6.29
N GLN A 143 17.09 20.84 -7.42
CA GLN A 143 17.89 20.37 -8.55
C GLN A 143 18.57 21.57 -9.23
N LEU A 144 19.90 21.66 -9.11
CA LEU A 144 20.68 22.69 -9.78
C LEU A 144 20.91 22.34 -11.27
N GLU A 145 21.29 21.11 -11.59
CA GLU A 145 21.44 20.61 -12.97
C GLU A 145 21.10 19.11 -13.07
N LYS A 146 20.62 18.67 -14.25
CA LYS A 146 20.36 17.25 -14.54
C LYS A 146 21.68 16.57 -14.93
N PRO A 147 21.96 15.33 -14.49
CA PRO A 147 23.21 14.63 -14.80
C PRO A 147 23.26 14.04 -16.23
N TYR A 148 22.37 14.48 -17.12
CA TYR A 148 22.23 13.98 -18.49
C TYR A 148 21.83 15.10 -19.45
N SER A 149 22.08 14.88 -20.74
CA SER A 149 21.76 15.85 -21.79
C SER A 149 20.26 16.05 -21.98
N GLU A 150 19.86 17.18 -22.56
CA GLU A 150 18.46 17.45 -22.93
C GLU A 150 17.89 16.42 -23.91
N ASN A 151 18.72 15.84 -24.78
CA ASN A 151 18.30 14.75 -25.67
C ASN A 151 17.90 13.51 -24.85
N THR A 152 18.69 13.18 -23.82
CA THR A 152 18.38 12.08 -22.91
C THR A 152 17.13 12.39 -22.09
N ALA A 153 16.96 13.63 -21.63
CA ALA A 153 15.77 14.07 -20.93
C ALA A 153 14.50 13.87 -21.77
N GLN A 154 14.54 14.30 -23.04
CA GLN A 154 13.43 14.10 -23.98
C GLN A 154 13.14 12.61 -24.19
N MET A 155 14.18 11.77 -24.30
CA MET A 155 14.02 10.33 -24.45
C MET A 155 13.35 9.71 -23.22
N ILE A 156 13.78 10.08 -22.01
CA ILE A 156 13.19 9.63 -20.75
C ILE A 156 11.69 9.98 -20.72
N ASP A 157 11.33 11.23 -21.00
CA ASP A 157 9.93 11.67 -20.96
C ASP A 157 9.05 10.92 -21.97
N MET A 158 9.58 10.62 -23.16
CA MET A 158 8.89 9.84 -24.17
C MET A 158 8.65 8.39 -23.72
N GLU A 159 9.65 7.77 -23.09
CA GLU A 159 9.56 6.39 -22.64
C GLU A 159 8.70 6.24 -21.37
N VAL A 160 8.75 7.22 -20.46
CA VAL A 160 7.81 7.33 -19.32
C VAL A 160 6.38 7.42 -19.82
N ARG A 161 6.09 8.29 -20.80
CA ARG A 161 4.75 8.40 -21.38
C ARG A 161 4.27 7.08 -21.97
N LYS A 162 5.12 6.38 -22.72
CA LYS A 162 4.79 5.07 -23.30
C LYS A 162 4.51 4.01 -22.24
N LEU A 163 5.27 4.01 -21.15
CA LEU A 163 5.07 3.08 -20.04
C LEU A 163 3.70 3.32 -19.38
N ILE A 164 3.37 4.58 -19.08
CA ILE A 164 2.08 4.95 -18.49
C ILE A 164 0.93 4.65 -19.47
N ASP A 165 1.07 4.95 -20.76
CA ASP A 165 0.07 4.64 -21.79
C ASP A 165 -0.17 3.13 -21.92
N SER A 166 0.90 2.33 -21.79
CA SER A 166 0.80 0.86 -21.82
C SER A 166 0.09 0.32 -20.59
N ALA A 167 0.42 0.85 -19.40
CA ALA A 167 -0.28 0.51 -18.16
C ALA A 167 -1.75 0.91 -18.23
N TYR A 168 -2.05 2.10 -18.75
CA TYR A 168 -3.41 2.59 -18.97
C TYR A 168 -4.20 1.65 -19.87
N LYS A 169 -3.67 1.30 -21.05
CA LYS A 169 -4.32 0.37 -21.98
C LYS A 169 -4.57 -1.01 -21.37
N ARG A 170 -3.60 -1.56 -20.62
CA ARG A 170 -3.76 -2.83 -19.92
C ARG A 170 -4.86 -2.75 -18.86
N THR A 171 -4.89 -1.68 -18.06
CA THR A 171 -5.96 -1.46 -17.07
C THR A 171 -7.32 -1.28 -17.73
N THR A 172 -7.42 -0.53 -18.83
CA THR A 172 -8.67 -0.36 -19.59
C THR A 172 -9.18 -1.70 -20.11
N HIS A 173 -8.31 -2.53 -20.68
CA HIS A 173 -8.70 -3.86 -21.13
C HIS A 173 -9.22 -4.72 -19.97
N LEU A 174 -8.47 -4.78 -18.86
CA LEU A 174 -8.82 -5.55 -17.66
C LEU A 174 -10.17 -5.14 -17.08
N LEU A 175 -10.40 -3.83 -16.87
CA LEU A 175 -11.65 -3.33 -16.29
C LEU A 175 -12.83 -3.37 -17.28
N THR A 176 -12.57 -3.43 -18.58
CA THR A 176 -13.62 -3.67 -19.58
C THR A 176 -14.06 -5.12 -19.57
N GLU A 177 -13.12 -6.07 -19.45
CA GLU A 177 -13.42 -7.49 -19.32
C GLU A 177 -14.18 -7.79 -18.01
N HIS A 178 -13.75 -7.15 -16.91
CA HIS A 178 -14.37 -7.31 -15.59
C HIS A 178 -15.38 -6.20 -15.26
N LYS A 179 -16.05 -5.64 -16.26
CA LYS A 179 -16.95 -4.50 -16.07
C LYS A 179 -18.10 -4.82 -15.12
N GLU A 180 -18.72 -5.99 -15.24
CA GLU A 180 -19.82 -6.40 -14.36
C GLU A 180 -19.37 -6.54 -12.90
N GLN A 181 -18.14 -7.00 -12.67
CA GLN A 181 -17.54 -7.11 -11.34
C GLN A 181 -17.34 -5.73 -10.71
N VAL A 182 -16.85 -4.74 -11.46
CA VAL A 182 -16.71 -3.37 -10.98
C VAL A 182 -18.06 -2.79 -10.56
N GLU A 183 -19.09 -3.01 -11.36
CA GLU A 183 -20.45 -2.53 -11.04
C GLU A 183 -20.99 -3.18 -9.76
N LYS A 184 -20.84 -4.50 -9.60
CA LYS A 184 -21.25 -5.21 -8.37
C LYS A 184 -20.54 -4.68 -7.11
N VAL A 185 -19.24 -4.46 -7.19
CA VAL A 185 -18.45 -3.91 -6.08
C VAL A 185 -18.87 -2.47 -5.77
N ALA A 186 -19.04 -1.62 -6.79
CA ALA A 186 -19.47 -0.24 -6.61
C ALA A 186 -20.88 -0.14 -6.00
N GLU A 187 -21.83 -0.96 -6.46
CA GLU A 187 -23.18 -1.02 -5.88
C GLU A 187 -23.17 -1.51 -4.44
N ARG A 188 -22.31 -2.49 -4.11
CA ARG A 188 -22.12 -2.92 -2.73
C ARG A 188 -21.54 -1.78 -1.90
N LEU A 189 -20.56 -1.01 -2.40
CA LEU A 189 -19.97 0.13 -1.68
C LEU A 189 -21.01 1.22 -1.38
N LEU A 190 -21.97 1.42 -2.30
CA LEU A 190 -23.04 2.39 -2.10
C LEU A 190 -24.03 1.96 -1.01
N LYS A 191 -24.27 0.65 -0.86
CA LYS A 191 -25.13 0.08 0.20
C LYS A 191 -24.39 -0.04 1.54
N GLN A 192 -23.14 -0.47 1.49
CA GLN A 192 -22.24 -0.69 2.61
C GLN A 192 -20.99 0.14 2.35
N GLU A 193 -20.82 1.23 3.08
CA GLU A 193 -19.75 2.21 2.85
C GLU A 193 -18.34 1.65 3.02
N ILE A 194 -18.24 0.42 3.54
CA ILE A 194 -17.03 -0.36 3.76
C ILE A 194 -17.29 -1.79 3.27
N ILE A 195 -16.34 -2.33 2.51
CA ILE A 195 -16.31 -3.72 2.06
C ILE A 195 -15.01 -4.35 2.54
N SER A 196 -15.13 -5.54 3.15
CA SER A 196 -14.01 -6.37 3.60
C SER A 196 -13.52 -7.33 2.51
N ARG A 197 -12.39 -7.99 2.74
CA ARG A 197 -11.90 -9.04 1.84
C ARG A 197 -12.90 -10.18 1.69
N GLU A 198 -13.61 -10.55 2.76
CA GLU A 198 -14.63 -11.60 2.73
C GLU A 198 -15.79 -11.24 1.79
N ASP A 199 -16.24 -9.98 1.85
CA ASP A 199 -17.27 -9.47 0.94
C ASP A 199 -16.79 -9.46 -0.52
N MET A 200 -15.50 -9.17 -0.75
CA MET A 200 -14.90 -9.25 -2.09
C MET A 200 -14.89 -10.69 -2.62
N ILE A 201 -14.61 -11.69 -1.77
CA ILE A 201 -14.67 -13.11 -2.14
C ILE A 201 -16.11 -13.53 -2.46
N GLU A 202 -17.09 -13.03 -1.71
CA GLU A 202 -18.51 -13.27 -1.99
C GLU A 202 -18.92 -12.72 -3.36
N LEU A 203 -18.46 -11.51 -3.71
CA LEU A 203 -18.83 -10.82 -4.95
C LEU A 203 -18.07 -11.31 -6.19
N LEU A 204 -16.77 -11.55 -6.05
CA LEU A 204 -15.85 -11.83 -7.16
C LEU A 204 -15.42 -13.29 -7.25
N GLY A 205 -15.74 -14.10 -6.23
CA GLY A 205 -15.17 -15.43 -6.05
C GLY A 205 -13.77 -15.38 -5.46
N LYS A 206 -13.12 -16.55 -5.35
CA LYS A 206 -11.74 -16.64 -4.88
C LYS A 206 -10.79 -15.94 -5.87
N ARG A 207 -9.79 -15.23 -5.34
CA ARG A 207 -8.74 -14.64 -6.17
C ARG A 207 -8.05 -15.75 -6.99
N PRO A 208 -7.81 -15.54 -8.30
CA PRO A 208 -7.22 -16.57 -9.15
C PRO A 208 -5.71 -16.80 -8.89
N PHE A 209 -5.09 -15.98 -8.04
CA PHE A 209 -3.67 -16.05 -7.71
C PHE A 209 -3.45 -16.42 -6.24
N PRO A 210 -2.37 -17.16 -5.92
CA PRO A 210 -2.04 -17.50 -4.54
C PRO A 210 -1.64 -16.24 -3.76
N GLU A 211 -2.25 -16.04 -2.60
CA GLU A 211 -1.87 -15.00 -1.64
C GLU A 211 -1.27 -15.64 -0.40
N LYS A 212 -0.22 -15.03 0.13
CA LYS A 212 0.22 -15.24 1.51
C LYS A 212 -0.47 -14.19 2.36
N SER A 213 -1.26 -14.63 3.33
CA SER A 213 -2.14 -13.78 4.11
C SER A 213 -1.90 -13.88 5.61
N THR A 214 -1.35 -14.99 6.09
CA THR A 214 -1.04 -15.18 7.52
C THR A 214 0.43 -14.93 7.81
N TYR A 215 0.72 -14.42 9.02
CA TYR A 215 2.11 -14.24 9.49
C TYR A 215 2.91 -15.53 9.37
N GLU A 216 2.29 -16.66 9.71
CA GLU A 216 2.84 -18.02 9.56
C GLU A 216 3.27 -18.31 8.12
N GLU A 217 2.44 -17.99 7.11
CA GLU A 217 2.80 -18.15 5.68
C GLU A 217 3.95 -17.23 5.23
N PHE A 218 4.16 -16.10 5.92
CA PHE A 218 5.28 -15.18 5.67
C PHE A 218 6.59 -15.68 6.32
N VAL A 219 6.55 -16.24 7.54
CA VAL A 219 7.75 -16.69 8.30
C VAL A 219 8.11 -18.16 8.13
N GLU A 220 7.24 -19.00 7.54
CA GLU A 220 7.54 -20.41 7.26
C GLU A 220 8.83 -20.59 6.43
N GLY A 221 9.20 -19.60 5.61
CA GLY A 221 10.42 -19.62 4.80
C GLY A 221 11.71 -19.22 5.53
N THR A 222 11.62 -18.59 6.70
CA THR A 222 12.79 -18.04 7.42
C THR A 222 13.37 -18.98 8.47
N GLY A 223 12.75 -20.14 8.71
CA GLY A 223 13.27 -21.19 9.60
C GLY A 223 13.19 -20.87 11.10
N SER A 224 12.67 -19.71 11.47
CA SER A 224 12.34 -19.29 12.83
C SER A 224 11.03 -18.49 12.81
N MET A 225 10.16 -18.74 13.78
CA MET A 225 8.87 -18.03 13.92
C MET A 225 8.95 -16.82 14.86
N GLU A 226 10.04 -16.70 15.62
CA GLU A 226 10.27 -15.62 16.57
C GLU A 226 11.65 -15.00 16.30
N GLU A 227 11.78 -13.69 16.53
CA GLU A 227 13.10 -13.04 16.51
C GLU A 227 13.97 -13.61 17.62
N ASP A 228 15.20 -13.99 17.27
CA ASP A 228 16.18 -14.43 18.25
C ASP A 228 16.56 -13.24 19.15
N THR A 229 16.12 -13.31 20.40
CA THR A 229 16.40 -12.31 21.44
C THR A 229 17.52 -12.78 22.38
N GLU A 230 18.28 -13.83 22.00
CA GLU A 230 19.42 -14.28 22.79
C GLU A 230 20.50 -13.20 22.86
N LEU A 231 20.79 -12.78 24.09
CA LEU A 231 21.79 -11.77 24.36
C LEU A 231 23.19 -12.40 24.29
N PRO A 232 24.18 -11.73 23.66
CA PRO A 232 25.57 -12.15 23.69
C PRO A 232 26.07 -12.35 25.13
N GLU A 233 27.11 -13.16 25.32
CA GLU A 233 27.55 -13.59 26.67
C GLU A 233 27.80 -12.45 27.67
N GLY A 234 28.28 -11.30 27.19
CA GLY A 234 28.51 -10.11 28.00
C GLY A 234 27.26 -9.29 28.39
N LEU A 235 26.08 -9.65 27.86
CA LEU A 235 24.81 -8.94 28.08
C LEU A 235 23.74 -9.85 28.72
N LYS A 236 24.08 -11.09 29.07
CA LYS A 236 23.15 -12.06 29.69
C LYS A 236 22.51 -11.57 31.00
N GLU A 237 23.05 -10.55 31.65
CA GLU A 237 22.49 -9.95 32.87
C GLU A 237 21.45 -8.85 32.63
N TRP A 238 21.26 -8.40 31.38
CA TRP A 238 20.34 -7.30 31.05
C TRP A 238 18.86 -7.65 31.32
N ASN A 239 18.50 -8.93 31.17
CA ASN A 239 17.15 -9.44 31.39
C ASN A 239 16.93 -10.00 32.82
N LYS A 240 17.90 -9.89 33.72
CA LYS A 240 17.70 -10.27 35.12
C LYS A 240 17.05 -9.10 35.86
N GLU A 241 15.91 -9.34 36.51
CA GLU A 241 15.41 -8.40 37.51
C GLU A 241 16.51 -8.16 38.55
N LYS A 242 16.87 -6.89 38.80
CA LYS A 242 17.75 -6.56 39.92
C LYS A 242 17.09 -7.07 41.20
N ASP A 243 17.64 -8.11 41.79
CA ASP A 243 17.15 -8.69 43.03
C ASP A 243 16.86 -7.60 44.06
N LYS A 244 15.66 -7.66 44.62
CA LYS A 244 15.19 -6.78 45.70
C LYS A 244 16.24 -6.75 46.81
N VAL A 245 16.74 -5.56 47.11
CA VAL A 245 17.58 -5.32 48.30
C VAL A 245 16.83 -5.87 49.53
N PRO A 246 17.37 -6.87 50.26
CA PRO A 246 16.69 -7.38 51.44
C PRO A 246 16.69 -6.30 52.54
N PRO A 247 15.60 -6.16 53.31
CA PRO A 247 15.53 -5.16 54.38
C PRO A 247 16.55 -5.49 55.49
N PRO A 248 17.12 -4.47 56.16
CA PRO A 248 18.09 -4.68 57.23
C PRO A 248 17.45 -5.44 58.40
N THR A 249 18.13 -6.47 58.88
CA THR A 249 17.65 -7.34 59.98
C THR A 249 17.76 -6.62 61.33
N PRO A 250 16.77 -6.74 62.26
CA PRO A 250 16.83 -6.08 63.56
C PRO A 250 17.87 -6.71 64.48
N GLU A 251 18.75 -5.88 65.03
CA GLU A 251 19.81 -6.23 65.97
C GLU A 251 19.22 -6.79 67.27
N GLN A 252 19.48 -8.08 67.57
CA GLN A 252 19.04 -8.70 68.81
C GLN A 252 19.91 -8.23 69.98
N THR A 253 19.24 -7.57 70.93
CA THR A 253 19.75 -7.11 72.22
C THR A 253 20.29 -8.30 73.04
N LYS A 254 21.59 -8.33 73.30
CA LYS A 254 22.18 -9.20 74.33
C LYS A 254 21.93 -8.59 75.71
N GLN A 255 21.11 -9.24 76.53
CA GLN A 255 21.07 -8.96 77.97
C GLN A 255 22.29 -9.59 78.65
N PRO A 256 22.96 -8.90 79.59
CA PRO A 256 24.08 -9.44 80.34
C PRO A 256 23.58 -10.35 81.48
N THR A 257 24.21 -11.51 81.65
CA THR A 257 23.98 -12.40 82.80
C THR A 257 25.01 -12.09 83.88
N VAL A 258 24.49 -11.64 85.03
CA VAL A 258 25.02 -11.53 86.41
C VAL A 258 26.53 -11.42 86.62
#